data_AF-A0A4R4KMH7-F1
#
_entry.id   AF-A0A4R4KMH7-F1
#
_cell.length_a   1.000
_cell.length_b   1.000
_cell.length_c   1.000
_cell.angle_alpha   90.00
_cell.angle_beta   90.00
_cell.angle_gamma   90.00
#
_symmetry.space_group_name_H-M   'P 1'
#
loop_
_entity.id
_entity.type
_entity.pdbx_description
1 polymer ?
#
loop_
_entity_poly.entity_id
_entity_poly.type
_entity_poly.pdbx_seq_one_letter_code
_entity_poly.pdbx_strand_id
1 'polypeptide(L)'
;MSKRLVRLFSAHLPDQINTLTGIDLHVVLYDGNTAFGRLKNHTPESFNLVDLRGYIHSFEYAEVEVVIFEKSSKKEQLPML
;
A
#
# COMPACT_ATOMS: atom_id res chain seq x y z
N MET A 1 -3.78 2.80 21.66
CA MET A 1 -4.11 3.33 20.32
C MET A 1 -4.52 2.17 19.44
N SER A 2 -5.77 2.13 18.96
CA SER A 2 -6.23 1.06 18.07
C SER A 2 -5.70 1.34 16.65
N LYS A 3 -4.85 0.45 16.12
CA LYS A 3 -4.43 0.51 14.73
C LYS A 3 -5.59 0.06 13.85
N ARG A 4 -6.01 0.90 12.89
CA ARG A 4 -7.07 0.55 11.95
C ARG A 4 -6.46 0.06 10.64
N LEU A 5 -6.43 -1.26 10.46
CA LEU A 5 -6.05 -1.86 9.19
C LEU A 5 -7.16 -1.66 8.16
N VAL A 6 -6.77 -1.30 6.95
CA VAL A 6 -7.64 -1.18 5.79
C VAL A 6 -7.20 -2.21 4.76
N ARG A 7 -8.19 -2.89 4.17
CA ARG A 7 -8.00 -3.84 3.07
C ARG A 7 -8.55 -3.19 1.81
N LEU A 8 -7.74 -3.14 0.76
CA LEU A 8 -8.10 -2.64 -0.55
C LEU A 8 -7.92 -3.76 -1.55
N PHE A 9 -9.02 -4.29 -2.05
CA PHE A 9 -9.02 -5.39 -3.02
C PHE A 9 -8.68 -4.88 -4.43
N SER A 10 -8.15 -5.78 -5.25
CA SER A 10 -7.64 -5.51 -6.60
C SER A 10 -8.58 -4.66 -7.47
N ALA A 11 -9.89 -4.94 -7.45
CA ALA A 11 -10.89 -4.24 -8.24
C ALA A 11 -10.97 -2.72 -7.99
N HIS A 12 -10.53 -2.25 -6.82
CA HIS A 12 -10.54 -0.83 -6.46
C HIS A 12 -9.13 -0.25 -6.32
N LEU A 13 -8.10 -1.10 -6.50
CA LEU A 13 -6.72 -0.74 -6.25
C LEU A 13 -6.22 0.32 -7.25
N PRO A 14 -6.42 0.18 -8.58
CA PRO A 14 -5.95 1.19 -9.54
C PRO A 14 -6.50 2.59 -9.27
N ASP A 15 -7.74 2.70 -8.79
CA ASP A 15 -8.40 3.99 -8.54
C ASP A 15 -7.91 4.68 -7.25
N GLN A 16 -7.43 3.90 -6.28
CA GLN A 16 -7.06 4.41 -4.95
C GLN A 16 -5.56 4.41 -4.68
N ILE A 17 -4.76 3.71 -5.49
CA ILE A 17 -3.31 3.55 -5.31
C ILE A 17 -2.55 4.89 -5.25
N ASN A 18 -3.01 5.89 -5.98
CA ASN A 18 -2.42 7.23 -5.98
C ASN A 18 -2.41 7.86 -4.57
N THR A 19 -3.46 7.62 -3.79
CA THR A 19 -3.59 8.11 -2.40
C THR A 19 -2.69 7.38 -1.41
N LEU A 20 -2.08 6.26 -1.82
CA LEU A 20 -1.25 5.40 -0.99
C LEU A 20 0.25 5.63 -1.19
N THR A 21 0.64 6.58 -2.05
CA THR A 21 2.06 6.84 -2.35
C THR A 21 2.80 7.24 -1.08
N GLY A 22 3.92 6.56 -0.79
CA GLY A 22 4.71 6.76 0.43
C GLY A 22 4.19 6.02 1.67
N ILE A 23 3.10 5.26 1.57
CA ILE A 23 2.57 4.43 2.66
C ILE A 23 3.20 3.04 2.61
N ASP A 24 3.41 2.45 3.79
CA ASP A 24 3.84 1.06 3.93
C ASP A 24 2.66 0.12 3.67
N LEU A 25 2.83 -0.77 2.69
CA LEU A 25 1.81 -1.69 2.18
C LEU A 25 2.23 -3.13 2.45
N HIS A 26 1.25 -3.96 2.80
CA HIS A 26 1.35 -5.41 2.76
C HIS A 26 0.51 -5.93 1.60
N VAL A 27 1.15 -6.47 0.58
CA VAL A 27 0.53 -7.00 -0.63
C VAL A 27 0.33 -8.50 -0.46
N VAL A 28 -0.84 -8.97 -0.86
CA VAL A 28 -1.17 -10.40 -0.97
C VAL A 28 -1.53 -10.66 -2.42
N LEU A 29 -0.85 -11.61 -3.04
CA LEU A 29 -1.08 -12.06 -4.41
C LEU A 29 -2.11 -13.19 -4.45
N TYR A 30 -2.74 -13.41 -5.60
CA TYR A 30 -3.73 -14.49 -5.78
C TYR A 30 -3.16 -15.89 -5.57
N ASP A 31 -1.85 -16.07 -5.71
CA ASP A 31 -1.15 -17.34 -5.44
C ASP A 31 -0.85 -17.54 -3.94
N GLY A 32 -1.20 -16.58 -3.09
CA GLY A 32 -0.97 -16.57 -1.64
C GLY A 32 0.40 -16.04 -1.21
N ASN A 33 1.28 -15.66 -2.16
CA ASN A 33 2.53 -15.00 -1.82
C ASN A 33 2.27 -13.60 -1.29
N THR A 34 3.16 -13.14 -0.40
CA THR A 34 3.05 -11.82 0.22
C THR A 34 4.34 -11.05 0.14
N ALA A 35 4.19 -9.73 0.09
CA ALA A 35 5.30 -8.80 0.12
C ALA A 35 4.97 -7.60 0.99
N PHE A 36 5.99 -7.04 1.63
CA PHE A 36 5.87 -5.84 2.42
C PHE A 36 6.87 -4.78 1.94
N GLY A 37 6.40 -3.56 1.78
CA GLY A 37 7.25 -2.43 1.42
C GLY A 37 6.48 -1.13 1.28
N ARG A 38 7.23 -0.03 1.14
CA ARG A 38 6.68 1.30 0.93
C ARG A 38 6.33 1.52 -0.53
N LEU A 39 5.11 1.99 -0.81
CA LEU A 39 4.72 2.35 -2.18
C LEU A 39 5.57 3.52 -2.67
N LYS A 40 6.33 3.29 -3.74
CA LYS A 40 7.23 4.31 -4.32
C LYS A 40 6.59 5.04 -5.49
N ASN A 41 6.04 4.28 -6.43
CA ASN A 41 5.37 4.81 -7.61
C ASN A 41 4.38 3.78 -8.16
N HIS A 42 3.54 4.23 -9.07
CA HIS A 42 2.59 3.39 -9.77
C HIS A 42 2.39 3.87 -11.21
N THR A 43 1.87 2.97 -12.03
CA THR A 43 1.40 3.19 -13.39
C THR A 43 -0.08 2.79 -13.46
N PRO A 44 -0.74 2.89 -14.62
CA PRO A 44 -2.09 2.37 -14.80
C PRO A 44 -2.22 0.85 -14.64
N GLU A 45 -1.14 0.09 -14.83
CA GLU A 45 -1.16 -1.39 -14.87
C GLU A 45 -0.43 -2.04 -13.69
N SER A 46 0.50 -1.30 -13.07
CA SER A 46 1.42 -1.84 -12.06
C SER A 46 1.80 -0.83 -10.99
N PHE A 47 2.42 -1.30 -9.93
CA PHE A 47 3.00 -0.46 -8.89
C PHE A 47 4.28 -1.07 -8.32
N ASN A 48 5.11 -0.22 -7.69
CA ASN A 48 6.38 -0.64 -7.12
C ASN A 48 6.45 -0.36 -5.62
N LEU A 49 6.85 -1.37 -4.85
CA LEU A 49 7.21 -1.24 -3.45
C LEU A 49 8.73 -1.20 -3.28
N VAL A 50 9.20 -0.53 -2.23
CA VAL A 50 10.58 -0.66 -1.72
C VAL A 50 10.53 -1.32 -0.36
N ASP A 51 11.19 -2.46 -0.20
CA ASP A 51 11.27 -3.16 1.09
C ASP A 51 12.29 -2.50 2.04
N LEU A 52 12.37 -3.03 3.27
CA LEU A 52 13.29 -2.52 4.30
C LEU A 52 14.78 -2.69 3.95
N ARG A 53 15.10 -3.54 2.96
CA ARG A 53 16.45 -3.78 2.46
C ARG A 53 16.76 -2.92 1.24
N GLY A 54 15.81 -2.12 0.77
CA GLY A 54 15.94 -1.26 -0.40
C GLY A 54 15.66 -1.98 -1.73
N TYR A 55 15.19 -3.23 -1.72
CA TYR A 55 14.82 -3.93 -2.94
C TYR A 55 13.49 -3.44 -3.48
N ILE A 56 13.43 -3.28 -4.80
CA ILE A 56 12.22 -2.89 -5.51
C ILE A 56 11.44 -4.15 -5.88
N HIS A 57 10.19 -4.21 -5.46
CA HIS A 57 9.23 -5.23 -5.88
C HIS A 57 8.23 -4.59 -6.83
N SER A 58 8.06 -5.16 -8.01
CA SER A 58 7.10 -4.70 -9.02
C SER A 58 5.91 -5.64 -9.03
N PHE A 59 4.70 -5.09 -8.98
CA PHE A 59 3.47 -5.85 -9.03
C PHE A 59 2.52 -5.35 -10.10
N GLU A 60 1.94 -6.26 -10.89
CA GLU A 60 0.80 -5.95 -11.74
C GLU A 60 -0.50 -5.96 -10.91
N TYR A 61 -1.47 -5.09 -11.21
CA TYR A 61 -2.75 -5.13 -10.48
C TYR A 61 -3.50 -6.46 -10.66
N ALA A 62 -3.27 -7.15 -11.77
CA ALA A 62 -3.93 -8.40 -12.11
C ALA A 62 -3.50 -9.59 -11.24
N GLU A 63 -2.31 -9.56 -10.65
CA GLU A 63 -1.79 -10.63 -9.77
C GLU A 63 -2.08 -10.39 -8.29
N VAL A 64 -2.44 -9.15 -7.92
CA VAL A 64 -2.71 -8.78 -6.53
C VAL A 64 -4.14 -9.16 -6.16
N GLU A 65 -4.32 -9.83 -5.02
CA GLU A 65 -5.65 -10.09 -4.44
C GLU A 65 -6.08 -8.89 -3.58
N VAL A 66 -5.19 -8.48 -2.66
CA VAL A 66 -5.49 -7.42 -1.69
C VAL A 66 -4.22 -6.70 -1.23
N VAL A 67 -4.36 -5.40 -1.00
CA VAL A 67 -3.37 -4.56 -0.32
C VAL A 67 -3.90 -4.20 1.06
N ILE A 68 -3.05 -4.34 2.07
CA ILE A 68 -3.37 -4.04 3.46
C ILE A 68 -2.45 -2.93 3.95
N PHE A 69 -3.02 -1.90 4.58
CA PHE A 69 -2.27 -0.78 5.12
C PHE A 69 -2.90 -0.24 6.40
N GLU A 70 -2.12 0.50 7.17
CA GLU A 70 -2.62 1.21 8.35
C GLU A 70 -3.22 2.56 7.94
N LYS A 71 -4.50 2.78 8.24
CA LYS A 71 -5.10 4.10 8.07
C LYS A 71 -4.66 4.98 9.23
N SER A 72 -3.68 5.85 8.99
CA SER A 72 -3.32 6.89 9.93
C SER A 72 -4.55 7.77 10.20
N SER A 73 -5.05 7.74 11.43
CA SER A 73 -6.05 8.70 11.88
C SER A 73 -5.32 10.03 11.97
N LYS A 74 -5.56 10.97 11.04
CA LYS A 74 -5.05 12.33 11.15
C LYS A 74 -5.53 12.96 12.47
N LYS A 75 -4.72 12.84 13.51
CA LYS A 75 -4.65 13.71 14.69
C LYS A 75 -3.16 13.85 14.97
N GLU A 76 -2.72 15.08 15.21
CA GLU A 76 -1.34 15.60 15.15
C GLU A 76 -0.99 16.06 13.72
N GLN A 77 -0.94 17.35 13.40
CA GLN A 77 -0.41 18.47 14.19
C GLN A 77 -1.34 19.70 14.04
N LEU A 78 -1.89 20.19 15.16
CA LEU A 78 -2.20 21.62 15.29
C LEU A 78 -1.04 22.21 16.09
N PRO A 79 -0.37 23.27 15.61
CA PRO A 79 0.59 23.98 16.46
C PRO A 79 -0.17 24.51 17.67
N MET A 80 0.34 24.23 18.88
CA MET A 80 -0.12 24.94 20.07
C MET A 80 0.23 26.41 19.88
N LEU A 81 -0.79 27.27 19.85
CA LEU A 81 -0.67 28.71 20.06
C LEU A 81 -0.75 28.99 21.56
#